data_AF-A0A8F6U0N1-F1
#
_entry.id   AF-A0A8F6U0N1-F1
#
_cell.length_a   1.000
_cell.length_b   1.000
_cell.length_c   1.000
_cell.angle_alpha   90.00
_cell.angle_beta   90.00
_cell.angle_gamma   90.00
#
_symmetry.space_group_name_H-M   'P 1'
#
loop_
_entity.id
_entity.type
_entity.pdbx_description
1 polymer ?
#
loop_
_entity_poly.entity_id
_entity_poly.type
_entity_poly.pdbx_seq_one_letter_code
_entity_poly.pdbx_strand_id
1 'polypeptide(L)'
;MLPRFSVFSGFFIGLPAAIAVLSTSPTMAQGINVPDQAVINAQLAELGSNVPGSVFAMQPFRNRQTLSDADGTTYTLTSLNPHVNSWFVLETTPAGGRSRFVHFENGDPETWEISLIDEDGPALLIEGEGDSFACAPWADGELEEAQASSLPYAPVCDWSLFVRNPVTGNRTTREAVAEFLRENVIFGESIVNLIKGAFFEDAFMVSSEGEDEVEEIDGVELLGTALLDNAPNMRPYMGFELAGTDAGAMTAGAWYEVEESPGIYASVMQPGMIAREVMQSGGANGLDSIERRADVYLVAFDMARFDIGYELGTDHPGIEWSSRPQNRHGQGRGPDGFDTSAPLVRTGMLNPSFVDRVAATFTGGFKRDHGAWRFGDYATFNYGHHYGFMQNGVLLSRLWPNLATMYLTQDGEVDMRTWTEEDTAMLPDLVFARQNGVAIVENGVPGSRVTSWGGGNWSGDADATLRTLRGGACMRTVEGRQFLIYAYFSTATPSAMARTFQAYQCDYAMLLDMNSQEHTYMALYVHDEDGEGEIDVQHLVSGMAEVDPDNGRVPRFISAPDNRDFFYLLRRQ
;
A
#
# COMPACT_ATOMS: atom_id res chain seq x y z
N MET A 1 8.66 -82.63 44.77
CA MET A 1 9.55 -83.44 43.90
C MET A 1 10.81 -82.61 43.68
N LEU A 2 11.96 -83.15 44.10
CA LEU A 2 13.33 -82.61 44.10
C LEU A 2 13.86 -82.20 42.69
N PRO A 3 15.11 -81.67 42.51
CA PRO A 3 15.89 -80.58 43.16
C PRO A 3 16.51 -79.60 42.09
N ARG A 4 17.27 -78.51 42.35
CA ARG A 4 18.74 -78.46 42.62
C ARG A 4 19.34 -77.02 42.52
N PHE A 5 20.19 -76.69 43.51
CA PHE A 5 21.47 -75.91 43.53
C PHE A 5 21.55 -74.51 42.87
N SER A 6 21.72 -73.42 43.63
CA SER A 6 22.93 -72.88 44.32
C SER A 6 23.95 -72.19 43.40
N VAL A 7 24.23 -70.89 43.62
CA VAL A 7 25.55 -70.31 44.00
C VAL A 7 25.45 -68.77 44.15
N PHE A 8 26.27 -68.29 45.08
CA PHE A 8 26.53 -66.96 45.64
C PHE A 8 27.10 -65.87 44.69
N SER A 9 27.06 -64.63 45.20
CA SER A 9 27.96 -63.48 44.94
C SER A 9 27.78 -62.77 43.59
N GLY A 10 27.94 -61.46 43.44
CA GLY A 10 28.52 -60.40 44.26
C GLY A 10 28.83 -59.23 43.30
N PHE A 11 28.71 -58.01 43.79
CA PHE A 11 28.93 -56.74 43.08
C PHE A 11 30.15 -56.72 42.13
N PHE A 12 29.98 -56.17 40.93
CA PHE A 12 31.01 -55.36 40.26
C PHE A 12 30.38 -54.20 39.47
N ILE A 13 30.97 -53.04 39.69
CA ILE A 13 30.66 -51.71 39.15
C ILE A 13 31.09 -51.66 37.68
N GLY A 14 30.19 -51.22 36.80
CA GLY A 14 30.50 -50.84 35.42
C GLY A 14 29.87 -49.47 35.14
N LEU A 15 30.71 -48.44 35.05
CA LEU A 15 30.35 -47.09 34.60
C LEU A 15 30.01 -47.15 33.10
N PRO A 16 28.85 -46.69 32.62
CA PRO A 16 28.70 -46.34 31.21
C PRO A 16 29.17 -44.90 31.02
N ALA A 17 30.20 -44.72 30.19
CA ALA A 17 30.59 -43.42 29.67
C ALA A 17 29.45 -42.89 28.79
N ALA A 18 28.76 -41.84 29.27
CA ALA A 18 27.82 -41.08 28.47
C ALA A 18 28.62 -40.22 27.48
N ILE A 19 28.69 -40.68 26.23
CA ILE A 19 29.09 -39.84 25.09
C ILE A 19 27.93 -38.87 24.87
N ALA A 20 28.11 -37.63 25.31
CA ALA A 20 27.23 -36.54 24.92
C ALA A 20 27.51 -36.24 23.44
N VAL A 21 26.67 -36.79 22.57
CA VAL A 21 26.56 -36.31 21.19
C VAL A 21 25.91 -34.93 21.29
N LEU A 22 26.72 -33.88 21.15
CA LEU A 22 26.23 -32.55 20.82
C LEU A 22 25.64 -32.64 19.43
N SER A 23 24.34 -32.92 19.34
CA SER A 23 23.57 -32.65 18.14
C SER A 23 23.47 -31.13 18.01
N THR A 24 24.41 -30.55 17.27
CA THR A 24 24.16 -29.27 16.62
C THR A 24 23.09 -29.54 15.57
N SER A 25 21.82 -29.35 15.93
CA SER A 25 20.79 -29.19 14.91
C SER A 25 21.24 -28.04 14.02
N PRO A 26 21.33 -28.20 12.70
CA PRO A 26 21.44 -27.03 11.84
C PRO A 26 20.20 -26.18 12.14
N THR A 27 20.42 -24.95 12.55
CA THR A 27 19.36 -23.95 12.63
C THR A 27 18.84 -23.84 11.20
N MET A 28 17.64 -24.36 10.95
CA MET A 28 16.98 -24.16 9.66
C MET A 28 16.74 -22.66 9.56
N ALA A 29 17.32 -22.01 8.57
CA ALA A 29 17.01 -20.62 8.32
C ALA A 29 15.53 -20.53 7.86
N GLN A 30 14.86 -19.48 8.32
CA GLN A 30 13.41 -19.24 8.20
C GLN A 30 13.19 -17.72 8.05
N GLY A 31 14.09 -17.04 7.34
CA GLY A 31 14.10 -15.57 7.26
C GLY A 31 14.63 -14.86 8.53
N ILE A 32 14.54 -13.52 8.55
CA ILE A 32 14.83 -12.72 9.74
C ILE A 32 13.58 -12.67 10.63
N ASN A 33 13.60 -13.42 11.73
CA ASN A 33 12.51 -13.43 12.70
C ASN A 33 12.21 -12.07 13.35
N VAL A 34 10.97 -11.91 13.84
CA VAL A 34 10.55 -10.83 14.74
C VAL A 34 11.49 -10.78 15.96
N PRO A 35 11.93 -9.59 16.41
CA PRO A 35 12.87 -9.49 17.52
C PRO A 35 12.19 -9.84 18.87
N ASP A 36 12.99 -10.22 19.86
CA ASP A 36 12.47 -10.52 21.20
C ASP A 36 11.69 -9.34 21.79
N GLN A 37 10.68 -9.62 22.63
CA GLN A 37 9.80 -8.59 23.22
C GLN A 37 10.56 -7.45 23.93
N ALA A 38 11.72 -7.74 24.53
CA ALA A 38 12.53 -6.70 25.17
C ALA A 38 13.09 -5.68 24.17
N VAL A 39 13.46 -6.13 22.96
CA VAL A 39 13.91 -5.29 21.85
C VAL A 39 12.73 -4.50 21.29
N ILE A 40 11.59 -5.15 21.05
CA ILE A 40 10.36 -4.48 20.61
C ILE A 40 9.98 -3.36 21.57
N ASN A 41 9.96 -3.62 22.88
CA ASN A 41 9.61 -2.61 23.89
C ASN A 41 10.59 -1.41 23.86
N ALA A 42 11.88 -1.65 23.62
CA ALA A 42 12.87 -0.59 23.51
C ALA A 42 12.67 0.24 22.23
N GLN A 43 12.38 -0.41 21.10
CA GLN A 43 12.13 0.27 19.83
C GLN A 43 10.77 1.00 19.82
N LEU A 44 9.73 0.47 20.47
CA LEU A 44 8.47 1.18 20.72
C LEU A 44 8.68 2.42 21.60
N ALA A 45 9.54 2.34 22.62
CA ALA A 45 9.89 3.51 23.42
C ALA A 45 10.66 4.57 22.61
N GLU A 46 11.48 4.14 21.65
CA GLU A 46 12.16 5.03 20.69
C GLU A 46 11.16 5.72 19.76
N LEU A 47 10.22 4.97 19.16
CA LEU A 47 9.12 5.48 18.34
C LEU A 47 8.21 6.45 19.12
N GLY A 48 7.89 6.11 20.37
CA GLY A 48 7.04 6.92 21.26
C GLY A 48 7.73 8.14 21.85
N SER A 49 9.02 8.35 21.59
CA SER A 49 9.71 9.58 21.99
C SER A 49 9.14 10.80 21.25
N ASN A 50 9.37 12.00 21.81
CA ASN A 50 8.90 13.23 21.16
C ASN A 50 9.41 13.35 19.71
N VAL A 51 10.65 12.90 19.48
CA VAL A 51 11.40 13.05 18.22
C VAL A 51 12.26 11.80 17.98
N PRO A 52 11.73 10.76 17.29
CA PRO A 52 12.47 9.53 17.00
C PRO A 52 13.77 9.76 16.22
N GLY A 53 13.78 10.73 15.30
CA GLY A 53 15.02 11.29 14.75
C GLY A 53 15.66 10.52 13.59
N SER A 54 15.12 9.36 13.20
CA SER A 54 15.53 8.66 11.97
C SER A 54 14.43 7.74 11.46
N VAL A 55 14.51 7.36 10.18
CA VAL A 55 13.59 6.38 9.58
C VAL A 55 13.66 5.01 10.26
N PHE A 56 14.82 4.60 10.77
CA PHE A 56 14.96 3.32 11.49
C PHE A 56 14.34 3.38 12.89
N ALA A 57 14.47 4.51 13.59
CA ALA A 57 13.87 4.73 14.90
C ALA A 57 12.34 4.67 14.87
N MET A 58 11.74 4.85 13.68
CA MET A 58 10.30 4.74 13.44
C MET A 58 9.81 3.29 13.29
N GLN A 59 10.71 2.30 13.19
CA GLN A 59 10.35 0.90 12.94
C GLN A 59 10.50 0.05 14.21
N PRO A 60 9.40 -0.19 14.95
CA PRO A 60 9.45 -0.87 16.24
C PRO A 60 9.60 -2.39 16.18
N PHE A 61 9.53 -2.98 14.98
CA PHE A 61 9.65 -4.42 14.76
C PHE A 61 10.91 -4.79 13.98
N ARG A 62 11.74 -3.81 13.60
CA ARG A 62 12.94 -4.06 12.80
C ARG A 62 13.88 -5.03 13.51
N ASN A 63 14.43 -5.97 12.74
CA ASN A 63 15.46 -6.89 13.22
C ASN A 63 16.58 -7.02 12.18
N ARG A 64 17.74 -7.49 12.62
CA ARG A 64 18.92 -7.58 11.76
C ARG A 64 19.77 -8.80 12.03
N GLN A 65 20.44 -9.24 10.98
CA GLN A 65 21.53 -10.22 11.04
C GLN A 65 22.82 -9.55 10.58
N THR A 66 23.95 -10.02 11.11
CA THR A 66 25.26 -9.47 10.76
C THR A 66 26.25 -10.62 10.56
N LEU A 67 26.99 -10.57 9.46
CA LEU A 67 28.11 -11.45 9.14
C LEU A 67 29.37 -10.62 8.85
N SER A 68 30.53 -11.25 8.98
CA SER A 68 31.83 -10.63 8.67
C SER A 68 32.60 -11.54 7.72
N ASP A 69 33.14 -10.98 6.65
CA ASP A 69 34.01 -11.69 5.71
C ASP A 69 35.47 -11.71 6.22
N ALA A 70 36.30 -12.55 5.60
CA ALA A 70 37.70 -12.76 5.93
C ALA A 70 38.57 -11.50 5.75
N ASP A 71 38.17 -10.58 4.86
CA ASP A 71 38.83 -9.28 4.66
C ASP A 71 38.46 -8.23 5.73
N GLY A 72 37.55 -8.58 6.64
CA GLY A 72 37.04 -7.73 7.72
C GLY A 72 35.86 -6.84 7.32
N THR A 73 35.31 -7.01 6.12
CA THR A 73 34.06 -6.37 5.69
C THR A 73 32.88 -6.97 6.45
N THR A 74 31.99 -6.12 6.98
CA THR A 74 30.77 -6.58 7.67
C THR A 74 29.54 -6.33 6.81
N TYR A 75 28.65 -7.32 6.76
CA TYR A 75 27.36 -7.27 6.08
C TYR A 75 26.26 -7.31 7.13
N THR A 76 25.42 -6.28 7.21
CA THR A 76 24.26 -6.24 8.10
C THR A 76 22.99 -6.12 7.29
N LEU A 77 22.18 -7.17 7.28
CA LEU A 77 20.86 -7.16 6.65
C LEU A 77 19.82 -6.83 7.73
N THR A 78 19.07 -5.75 7.51
CA THR A 78 18.00 -5.32 8.42
C THR A 78 16.65 -5.51 7.72
N SER A 79 15.81 -6.40 8.24
CA SER A 79 14.38 -6.41 7.91
C SER A 79 13.71 -5.25 8.66
N LEU A 80 12.97 -4.41 7.93
CA LEU A 80 12.31 -3.25 8.54
C LEU A 80 11.05 -3.65 9.30
N ASN A 81 10.38 -4.71 8.86
CA ASN A 81 9.27 -5.34 9.56
C ASN A 81 9.18 -6.83 9.16
N PRO A 82 9.72 -7.75 9.99
CA PRO A 82 9.62 -9.19 9.78
C PRO A 82 8.20 -9.74 9.60
N HIS A 83 7.18 -9.08 10.14
CA HIS A 83 5.80 -9.52 9.96
C HIS A 83 5.31 -9.37 8.51
N VAL A 84 5.81 -8.34 7.81
CA VAL A 84 5.40 -8.03 6.43
C VAL A 84 6.41 -8.56 5.40
N ASN A 85 7.66 -8.81 5.82
CA ASN A 85 8.69 -9.45 5.00
C ASN A 85 8.97 -8.76 3.64
N SER A 86 8.65 -7.47 3.52
CA SER A 86 8.72 -6.76 2.24
C SER A 86 10.02 -5.98 2.04
N TRP A 87 10.47 -5.20 3.03
CA TRP A 87 11.60 -4.27 2.85
C TRP A 87 12.80 -4.59 3.73
N PHE A 88 13.97 -4.59 3.09
CA PHE A 88 15.25 -4.88 3.70
C PHE A 88 16.29 -3.81 3.38
N VAL A 89 17.18 -3.53 4.33
CA VAL A 89 18.35 -2.69 4.11
C VAL A 89 19.61 -3.50 4.35
N LEU A 90 20.43 -3.64 3.32
CA LEU A 90 21.78 -4.18 3.46
C LEU A 90 22.76 -3.04 3.71
N GLU A 91 23.46 -3.10 4.83
CA GLU A 91 24.63 -2.27 5.15
C GLU A 91 25.91 -3.09 4.92
N THR A 92 26.78 -2.63 4.03
CA THR A 92 28.12 -3.21 3.81
C THR A 92 29.18 -2.22 4.31
N THR A 93 29.98 -2.65 5.27
CA THR A 93 31.03 -1.82 5.89
C THR A 93 32.40 -2.48 5.71
N PRO A 94 33.23 -1.99 4.77
CA PRO A 94 34.59 -2.50 4.60
C PRO A 94 35.45 -2.26 5.84
N ALA A 95 36.49 -3.07 6.04
CA ALA A 95 37.44 -2.89 7.14
C ALA A 95 38.07 -1.48 7.14
N GLY A 96 37.71 -0.65 8.12
CA GLY A 96 38.16 0.75 8.22
C GLY A 96 37.58 1.69 7.15
N GLY A 97 36.60 1.22 6.37
CA GLY A 97 35.89 1.97 5.34
C GLY A 97 34.63 2.67 5.83
N ARG A 98 33.87 3.23 4.88
CA ARG A 98 32.53 3.79 5.13
C ARG A 98 31.47 2.77 4.74
N SER A 99 30.41 2.69 5.54
CA SER A 99 29.22 1.91 5.21
C SER A 99 28.58 2.36 3.90
N ARG A 100 28.09 1.40 3.13
CA ARG A 100 27.21 1.57 1.97
C ARG A 100 25.88 0.92 2.28
N PHE A 101 24.79 1.48 1.76
CA PHE A 101 23.44 0.99 2.02
C PHE A 101 22.75 0.67 0.70
N VAL A 102 22.01 -0.44 0.69
CA VAL A 102 21.14 -0.86 -0.41
C VAL A 102 19.76 -1.13 0.16
N HIS A 103 18.72 -0.62 -0.52
CA HIS A 103 17.34 -0.91 -0.19
C HIS A 103 16.83 -2.01 -1.10
N PHE A 104 16.54 -3.17 -0.53
CA PHE A 104 15.91 -4.29 -1.23
C PHE A 104 14.42 -4.35 -0.93
N GLU A 105 13.65 -4.71 -1.95
CA GLU A 105 12.27 -5.15 -1.81
C GLU A 105 12.17 -6.62 -2.19
N ASN A 106 11.46 -7.38 -1.37
CA ASN A 106 11.10 -8.75 -1.66
C ASN A 106 10.11 -8.81 -2.82
N GLY A 107 10.44 -9.59 -3.85
CA GLY A 107 9.60 -9.73 -5.03
C GLY A 107 8.29 -10.45 -4.76
N ASP A 108 8.29 -11.34 -3.76
CA ASP A 108 7.11 -12.05 -3.28
C ASP A 108 7.23 -12.32 -1.77
N PRO A 109 6.73 -11.40 -0.92
CA PRO A 109 6.84 -11.51 0.54
C PRO A 109 6.10 -12.70 1.16
N GLU A 110 5.15 -13.31 0.44
CA GLU A 110 4.41 -14.49 0.91
C GLU A 110 5.19 -15.78 0.63
N THR A 111 5.95 -15.79 -0.46
CA THR A 111 6.72 -16.96 -0.92
C THR A 111 8.14 -16.99 -0.34
N TRP A 112 8.86 -15.86 -0.40
CA TRP A 112 10.30 -15.82 -0.14
C TRP A 112 10.66 -15.27 1.23
N GLU A 113 11.36 -16.07 2.03
CA GLU A 113 12.02 -15.65 3.26
C GLU A 113 13.47 -15.26 2.98
N ILE A 114 13.91 -14.13 3.53
CA ILE A 114 15.22 -13.53 3.25
C ILE A 114 16.05 -13.46 4.54
N SER A 115 17.26 -14.03 4.51
CA SER A 115 18.20 -13.97 5.63
C SER A 115 19.67 -13.87 5.16
N LEU A 116 20.62 -13.83 6.10
CA LEU A 116 22.05 -13.90 5.84
C LEU A 116 22.61 -15.27 6.20
N ILE A 117 23.43 -15.83 5.33
CA ILE A 117 24.17 -17.08 5.55
C ILE A 117 25.67 -16.91 5.24
N ASP A 118 26.50 -17.72 5.87
CA ASP A 118 27.94 -17.82 5.64
C ASP A 118 28.29 -19.29 5.36
N GLU A 119 28.37 -19.66 4.08
CA GLU A 119 28.82 -21.00 3.64
C GLU A 119 30.18 -20.93 2.96
N ASP A 120 30.26 -20.17 1.86
CA ASP A 120 31.47 -19.89 1.07
C ASP A 120 31.79 -18.38 1.08
N GLY A 121 31.43 -17.71 2.17
CA GLY A 121 31.42 -16.26 2.33
C GLY A 121 30.01 -15.72 2.59
N PRO A 122 29.87 -14.46 3.02
CA PRO A 122 28.56 -13.87 3.28
C PRO A 122 27.70 -13.84 2.01
N ALA A 123 26.48 -14.31 2.13
CA ALA A 123 25.44 -14.28 1.09
C ALA A 123 24.06 -14.00 1.71
N LEU A 124 23.12 -13.55 0.88
CA LEU A 124 21.69 -13.65 1.17
C LEU A 124 21.27 -15.10 0.99
N LEU A 125 20.43 -15.61 1.89
CA LEU A 125 19.72 -16.86 1.70
C LEU A 125 18.27 -16.53 1.39
N ILE A 126 17.80 -17.04 0.25
CA ILE A 126 16.42 -16.93 -0.23
C ILE A 126 15.79 -18.32 -0.06
N GLU A 127 14.70 -18.41 0.68
CA GLU A 127 14.03 -19.69 1.00
C GLU A 127 12.53 -19.57 0.76
N GLY A 128 11.92 -20.54 0.10
CA GLY A 128 10.49 -20.54 -0.18
C GLY A 128 10.03 -21.84 -0.82
N GLU A 129 8.81 -22.28 -0.49
CA GLU A 129 8.14 -23.47 -1.08
C GLU A 129 8.94 -24.80 -1.09
N GLY A 130 9.96 -24.94 -0.24
CA GLY A 130 10.80 -26.13 -0.13
C GLY A 130 12.14 -26.03 -0.86
N ASP A 131 12.41 -24.92 -1.52
CA ASP A 131 13.67 -24.57 -2.12
C ASP A 131 14.42 -23.52 -1.30
N SER A 132 15.74 -23.52 -1.47
CA SER A 132 16.59 -22.45 -0.98
C SER A 132 17.83 -22.29 -1.84
N PHE A 133 18.27 -21.04 -1.99
CA PHE A 133 19.50 -20.72 -2.69
C PHE A 133 20.21 -19.53 -2.06
N ALA A 134 21.54 -19.56 -2.13
CA ALA A 134 22.38 -18.46 -1.69
C ALA A 134 22.63 -17.49 -2.85
N CYS A 135 22.46 -16.20 -2.59
CA CYS A 135 22.71 -15.12 -3.53
C CYS A 135 23.62 -14.06 -2.90
N ALA A 136 24.77 -13.78 -3.51
CA ALA A 136 25.65 -12.69 -3.10
C ALA A 136 25.74 -11.67 -4.24
N PRO A 137 24.74 -10.79 -4.42
CA PRO A 137 24.69 -9.90 -5.59
C PRO A 137 25.88 -8.92 -5.62
N TRP A 138 26.56 -8.73 -4.48
CA TRP A 138 27.78 -7.93 -4.35
C TRP A 138 29.08 -8.64 -4.78
N ALA A 139 29.06 -9.96 -5.04
CA ALA A 139 30.27 -10.70 -5.34
C ALA A 139 30.71 -10.56 -6.81
N ASP A 140 29.75 -10.56 -7.74
CA ASP A 140 30.00 -10.66 -9.19
C ASP A 140 29.62 -9.41 -10.00
N GLY A 141 29.34 -8.29 -9.33
CA GLY A 141 29.01 -7.02 -9.99
C GLY A 141 27.53 -6.83 -10.32
N GLU A 142 26.67 -7.82 -10.05
CA GLU A 142 25.21 -7.76 -10.26
C GLU A 142 24.59 -6.59 -9.49
N LEU A 143 24.97 -6.41 -8.23
CA LEU A 143 24.49 -5.30 -7.40
C LEU A 143 24.95 -3.95 -7.95
N GLU A 144 26.20 -3.81 -8.37
CA GLU A 144 26.69 -2.59 -9.00
C GLU A 144 25.95 -2.28 -10.31
N GLU A 145 25.65 -3.29 -11.13
CA GLU A 145 24.88 -3.15 -12.36
C GLU A 145 23.43 -2.73 -12.06
N ALA A 146 22.77 -3.41 -11.11
CA ALA A 146 21.43 -3.07 -10.66
C ALA A 146 21.35 -1.63 -10.15
N GLN A 147 22.32 -1.19 -9.33
CA GLN A 147 22.39 0.19 -8.82
C GLN A 147 22.73 1.23 -9.89
N ALA A 148 23.46 0.84 -10.93
CA ALA A 148 23.79 1.73 -12.05
C ALA A 148 22.67 1.82 -13.10
N SER A 149 21.70 0.91 -13.07
CA SER A 149 20.55 0.91 -13.96
C SER A 149 19.66 2.14 -13.71
N SER A 150 18.87 2.52 -14.73
CA SER A 150 17.82 3.52 -14.59
C SER A 150 16.47 2.93 -14.16
N LEU A 151 16.45 1.67 -13.72
CA LEU A 151 15.23 1.00 -13.30
C LEU A 151 14.90 1.35 -11.85
N PRO A 152 13.67 1.80 -11.54
CA PRO A 152 13.23 2.03 -10.15
C PRO A 152 13.28 0.75 -9.32
N TYR A 153 12.98 -0.39 -9.94
CA TYR A 153 13.09 -1.74 -9.41
C TYR A 153 14.06 -2.52 -10.30
N ALA A 154 15.30 -2.67 -9.88
CA ALA A 154 16.29 -3.46 -10.61
C ALA A 154 16.34 -4.87 -10.03
N PRO A 155 15.99 -5.92 -10.80
CA PRO A 155 15.97 -7.29 -10.28
C PRO A 155 17.39 -7.76 -9.95
N VAL A 156 17.49 -8.53 -8.88
CA VAL A 156 18.70 -9.26 -8.48
C VAL A 156 18.30 -10.61 -7.91
N CYS A 157 19.24 -11.55 -7.78
CA CYS A 157 18.99 -12.85 -7.15
C CYS A 157 17.82 -13.59 -7.80
N ASP A 158 17.89 -13.77 -9.12
CA ASP A 158 16.88 -14.46 -9.92
C ASP A 158 15.46 -13.94 -9.68
N TRP A 159 15.30 -12.61 -9.69
CA TRP A 159 14.02 -11.90 -9.52
C TRP A 159 13.34 -12.04 -8.15
N SER A 160 13.95 -12.76 -7.22
CA SER A 160 13.41 -12.90 -5.86
C SER A 160 13.51 -11.60 -5.06
N LEU A 161 14.44 -10.71 -5.46
CA LEU A 161 14.64 -9.41 -4.85
C LEU A 161 14.75 -8.30 -5.90
N PHE A 162 14.35 -7.09 -5.52
CA PHE A 162 14.57 -5.89 -6.29
C PHE A 162 15.42 -4.89 -5.51
N VAL A 163 16.47 -4.35 -6.14
CA VAL A 163 17.12 -3.13 -5.68
C VAL A 163 16.21 -1.95 -6.02
N ARG A 164 15.78 -1.21 -5.00
CA ARG A 164 15.01 0.03 -5.18
C ARG A 164 15.96 1.19 -5.47
N ASN A 165 15.97 1.68 -6.71
CA ASN A 165 16.82 2.80 -7.11
C ASN A 165 16.09 4.14 -7.06
N PRO A 166 16.76 5.21 -6.58
CA PRO A 166 16.18 6.54 -6.57
C PRO A 166 16.02 7.04 -8.01
N VAL A 167 14.78 7.33 -8.37
CA VAL A 167 14.42 7.89 -9.66
C VAL A 167 13.69 9.21 -9.48
N THR A 168 13.73 10.05 -10.51
CA THR A 168 12.86 11.23 -10.59
C THR A 168 11.59 10.86 -11.34
N GLY A 169 10.43 11.30 -10.86
CA GLY A 169 9.15 11.24 -11.59
C GLY A 169 9.12 12.17 -12.81
N ASN A 170 10.05 11.99 -13.76
CA ASN A 170 10.17 12.79 -14.98
C ASN A 170 10.50 11.93 -16.22
N ARG A 171 10.52 12.59 -17.38
CA ARG A 171 10.51 12.00 -18.72
C ARG A 171 11.65 11.04 -19.08
N THR A 172 12.83 11.10 -18.46
CA THR A 172 13.99 10.30 -18.92
C THR A 172 14.00 8.86 -18.42
N THR A 173 13.38 8.59 -17.27
CA THR A 173 13.30 7.24 -16.67
C THR A 173 12.38 6.29 -17.47
N ARG A 174 11.54 6.85 -18.34
CA ARG A 174 10.44 6.14 -19.02
C ARG A 174 10.89 5.13 -20.05
N GLU A 175 11.89 5.48 -20.85
CA GLU A 175 12.35 4.63 -21.95
C GLU A 175 12.91 3.33 -21.40
N ALA A 176 13.75 3.42 -20.36
CA ALA A 176 14.31 2.25 -19.69
C ALA A 176 13.24 1.39 -18.99
N VAL A 177 12.25 1.99 -18.31
CA VAL A 177 11.18 1.23 -17.65
C VAL A 177 10.28 0.55 -18.68
N ALA A 178 9.89 1.26 -19.74
CA ALA A 178 9.04 0.68 -20.78
C ALA A 178 9.77 -0.41 -21.58
N GLU A 179 11.08 -0.26 -21.81
CA GLU A 179 11.92 -1.31 -22.38
C GLU A 179 12.00 -2.51 -21.43
N PHE A 180 12.28 -2.30 -20.15
CA PHE A 180 12.34 -3.35 -19.15
C PHE A 180 11.03 -4.14 -19.02
N LEU A 181 9.89 -3.46 -18.91
CA LEU A 181 8.59 -4.12 -18.84
C LEU A 181 8.31 -4.89 -20.14
N ARG A 182 8.64 -4.32 -21.31
CA ARG A 182 8.45 -5.01 -22.59
C ARG A 182 9.34 -6.25 -22.73
N GLU A 183 10.57 -6.23 -22.23
CA GLU A 183 11.52 -7.32 -22.39
C GLU A 183 11.36 -8.44 -21.36
N ASN A 184 10.87 -8.11 -20.16
CA ASN A 184 10.88 -9.03 -19.02
C ASN A 184 9.49 -9.32 -18.45
N VAL A 185 8.49 -8.55 -18.87
CA VAL A 185 7.07 -8.71 -18.54
C VAL A 185 6.32 -8.80 -19.87
N ILE A 186 6.82 -9.60 -20.82
CA ILE A 186 6.08 -9.90 -22.04
C ILE A 186 4.78 -10.53 -21.55
N PHE A 187 3.73 -9.71 -21.52
CA PHE A 187 2.38 -10.03 -21.14
C PHE A 187 2.07 -11.40 -21.78
N GLY A 188 2.07 -12.49 -21.01
CA GLY A 188 2.05 -13.87 -21.54
C GLY A 188 2.96 -14.86 -20.78
N GLU A 189 4.17 -14.46 -20.39
CA GLU A 189 4.99 -15.16 -19.38
C GLU A 189 5.19 -14.21 -18.19
N SER A 190 4.26 -14.26 -17.22
CA SER A 190 4.25 -13.35 -16.06
C SER A 190 5.59 -13.35 -15.31
N ILE A 191 5.97 -12.23 -14.68
CA ILE A 191 7.09 -12.23 -13.70
C ILE A 191 6.85 -13.32 -12.65
N VAL A 192 5.60 -13.55 -12.29
CA VAL A 192 5.20 -14.66 -11.42
C VAL A 192 5.59 -16.00 -12.03
N ASN A 193 5.40 -16.23 -13.33
CA ASN A 193 5.86 -17.40 -14.07
C ASN A 193 7.38 -17.42 -14.31
N LEU A 194 8.08 -16.28 -14.28
CA LEU A 194 9.54 -16.21 -14.36
C LEU A 194 10.19 -16.55 -13.00
N ILE A 195 9.60 -16.03 -11.91
CA ILE A 195 9.90 -16.41 -10.53
C ILE A 195 9.56 -17.89 -10.30
N LYS A 196 8.44 -18.38 -10.84
CA LYS A 196 8.08 -19.81 -10.86
C LYS A 196 8.83 -20.64 -11.92
N GLY A 197 9.39 -20.02 -12.95
CA GLY A 197 9.97 -20.68 -14.12
C GLY A 197 11.48 -20.85 -14.04
N ALA A 198 12.15 -20.04 -13.20
CA ALA A 198 13.54 -20.26 -12.82
C ALA A 198 13.73 -21.63 -12.15
N PHE A 199 12.70 -22.16 -11.48
CA PHE A 199 12.69 -23.48 -10.87
C PHE A 199 11.24 -24.02 -10.82
N PHE A 200 10.96 -25.11 -11.57
CA PHE A 200 9.82 -26.04 -11.46
C PHE A 200 8.61 -25.92 -12.43
N GLU A 201 8.54 -26.87 -13.38
CA GLU A 201 7.31 -27.25 -14.13
C GLU A 201 6.51 -28.40 -13.46
N ASP A 202 6.97 -29.01 -12.35
CA ASP A 202 6.42 -30.31 -11.89
C ASP A 202 5.86 -30.36 -10.45
N ALA A 203 5.82 -29.25 -9.70
CA ALA A 203 5.35 -29.25 -8.30
C ALA A 203 3.90 -28.77 -8.08
N PHE A 204 3.27 -28.07 -9.04
CA PHE A 204 1.92 -27.51 -8.89
C PHE A 204 0.76 -28.48 -9.21
N MET A 205 0.99 -29.80 -9.11
CA MET A 205 -0.04 -30.82 -9.25
C MET A 205 -0.26 -31.63 -7.97
N VAL A 206 -0.32 -30.99 -6.80
CA VAL A 206 -0.82 -31.66 -5.58
C VAL A 206 -1.62 -30.68 -4.69
N SER A 207 -2.95 -30.90 -4.70
CA SER A 207 -3.98 -30.47 -3.75
C SER A 207 -4.11 -28.98 -3.39
N SER A 208 -4.90 -28.27 -4.19
CA SER A 208 -5.73 -27.17 -3.69
C SER A 208 -6.74 -27.73 -2.68
N GLU A 209 -6.39 -27.72 -1.40
CA GLU A 209 -7.40 -27.84 -0.34
C GLU A 209 -8.14 -26.50 -0.26
N GLY A 210 -9.22 -26.39 -1.05
CA GLY A 210 -10.31 -25.44 -0.88
C GLY A 210 -9.95 -23.97 -1.13
N GLU A 211 -9.84 -23.58 -2.40
CA GLU A 211 -10.30 -22.24 -2.78
C GLU A 211 -11.76 -22.14 -2.34
N ASP A 212 -12.06 -21.31 -1.35
CA ASP A 212 -13.44 -20.92 -1.10
C ASP A 212 -13.92 -20.24 -2.39
N GLU A 213 -14.76 -20.93 -3.18
CA GLU A 213 -15.45 -20.33 -4.33
C GLU A 213 -16.04 -19.01 -3.85
N VAL A 214 -15.47 -17.88 -4.30
CA VAL A 214 -16.03 -16.57 -3.99
C VAL A 214 -17.43 -16.58 -4.57
N GLU A 215 -18.43 -16.61 -3.70
CA GLU A 215 -19.84 -16.68 -4.10
C GLU A 215 -20.07 -15.62 -5.20
N GLU A 216 -20.57 -16.07 -6.35
CA GLU A 216 -20.83 -15.20 -7.50
C GLU A 216 -22.07 -14.36 -7.17
N ILE A 217 -21.83 -13.24 -6.48
CA ILE A 217 -22.87 -12.31 -6.08
C ILE A 217 -22.99 -11.21 -7.12
N ASP A 218 -24.23 -10.88 -7.50
CA ASP A 218 -24.55 -9.69 -8.28
C ASP A 218 -24.25 -8.43 -7.44
N GLY A 219 -23.08 -7.83 -7.67
CA GLY A 219 -22.69 -6.62 -6.94
C GLY A 219 -23.54 -5.40 -7.30
N VAL A 220 -24.19 -5.35 -8.47
CA VAL A 220 -25.13 -4.28 -8.81
C VAL A 220 -26.38 -4.39 -7.93
N GLU A 221 -26.93 -5.59 -7.79
CA GLU A 221 -28.06 -5.84 -6.89
C GLU A 221 -27.72 -5.50 -5.44
N LEU A 222 -26.57 -5.96 -4.94
CA LEU A 222 -26.09 -5.67 -3.58
C LEU A 222 -25.89 -4.16 -3.33
N LEU A 223 -25.22 -3.47 -4.25
CA LEU A 223 -24.98 -2.03 -4.12
C LEU A 223 -26.28 -1.23 -4.23
N GLY A 224 -27.31 -1.77 -4.88
CA GLY A 224 -28.64 -1.18 -4.99
C GLY A 224 -28.63 0.14 -5.76
N THR A 225 -29.27 1.17 -5.21
CA THR A 225 -29.29 2.52 -5.81
C THR A 225 -29.06 3.59 -4.76
N ALA A 226 -28.45 4.70 -5.14
CA ALA A 226 -28.32 5.86 -4.27
C ALA A 226 -29.70 6.42 -3.85
N LEU A 227 -29.75 7.00 -2.65
CA LEU A 227 -30.94 7.63 -2.08
C LEU A 227 -31.21 8.99 -2.77
N LEU A 228 -32.00 8.98 -3.84
CA LEU A 228 -32.33 10.16 -4.66
C LEU A 228 -33.85 10.44 -4.69
N ASP A 229 -34.25 11.72 -4.72
CA ASP A 229 -35.65 12.14 -4.96
C ASP A 229 -36.03 12.04 -6.46
N ASN A 230 -35.04 12.05 -7.34
CA ASN A 230 -35.19 11.96 -8.79
C ASN A 230 -33.95 11.28 -9.40
N ALA A 231 -34.16 10.31 -10.29
CA ALA A 231 -33.11 9.55 -10.95
C ALA A 231 -33.28 9.62 -12.48
N PRO A 232 -32.92 10.75 -13.12
CA PRO A 232 -33.04 10.89 -14.57
C PRO A 232 -31.97 10.05 -15.29
N ASN A 233 -32.19 9.75 -16.56
CA ASN A 233 -31.12 9.22 -17.42
C ASN A 233 -30.09 10.32 -17.72
N MET A 234 -28.83 10.01 -17.47
CA MET A 234 -27.65 10.84 -17.69
C MET A 234 -26.79 10.22 -18.78
N ARG A 235 -26.07 11.06 -19.53
CA ARG A 235 -25.00 10.64 -20.44
C ARG A 235 -23.70 11.26 -19.93
N PRO A 236 -23.03 10.62 -18.97
CA PRO A 236 -21.82 11.16 -18.37
C PRO A 236 -20.65 11.19 -19.37
N TYR A 237 -19.67 12.04 -19.09
CA TYR A 237 -18.36 12.00 -19.76
C TYR A 237 -17.41 11.05 -19.03
N MET A 238 -17.89 9.83 -18.75
CA MET A 238 -17.12 8.76 -18.13
C MET A 238 -16.35 8.01 -19.23
N GLY A 239 -15.12 7.58 -18.94
CA GLY A 239 -14.26 6.88 -19.91
C GLY A 239 -14.35 5.37 -19.86
N PHE A 240 -15.41 4.79 -19.27
CA PHE A 240 -15.60 3.35 -19.14
C PHE A 240 -16.68 2.83 -20.08
N GLU A 241 -16.48 1.61 -20.55
CA GLU A 241 -17.52 0.82 -21.20
C GLU A 241 -18.34 0.08 -20.13
N LEU A 242 -19.67 0.17 -20.23
CA LEU A 242 -20.58 -0.26 -19.17
C LEU A 242 -21.59 -1.28 -19.69
N ALA A 243 -21.64 -2.43 -19.03
CA ALA A 243 -22.50 -3.54 -19.39
C ALA A 243 -23.98 -3.12 -19.38
N GLY A 244 -24.70 -3.48 -20.45
CA GLY A 244 -26.14 -3.27 -20.54
C GLY A 244 -26.58 -1.82 -20.74
N THR A 245 -25.67 -0.91 -21.11
CA THR A 245 -26.01 0.50 -21.39
C THR A 245 -26.14 0.80 -22.89
N ASP A 246 -27.01 1.75 -23.27
CA ASP A 246 -27.13 2.24 -24.65
C ASP A 246 -26.27 3.51 -24.86
N ALA A 247 -25.07 3.32 -25.40
CA ALA A 247 -24.06 4.36 -25.59
C ALA A 247 -23.76 5.13 -24.28
N GLY A 248 -23.50 4.38 -23.20
CA GLY A 248 -23.11 4.92 -21.89
C GLY A 248 -24.22 5.66 -21.14
N ALA A 249 -25.49 5.53 -21.54
CA ALA A 249 -26.59 6.14 -20.80
C ALA A 249 -26.81 5.42 -19.46
N MET A 250 -26.77 6.18 -18.36
CA MET A 250 -26.93 5.67 -17.00
C MET A 250 -28.13 6.32 -16.31
N THR A 251 -28.91 5.56 -15.56
CA THR A 251 -29.87 6.13 -14.61
C THR A 251 -29.11 6.68 -13.41
N ALA A 252 -29.34 7.95 -13.05
CA ALA A 252 -28.58 8.59 -11.96
C ALA A 252 -28.71 7.80 -10.65
N GLY A 253 -27.58 7.53 -10.00
CA GLY A 253 -27.50 6.79 -8.74
C GLY A 253 -27.60 5.28 -8.86
N ALA A 254 -27.81 4.72 -10.05
CA ALA A 254 -27.75 3.28 -10.28
C ALA A 254 -26.31 2.82 -10.58
N TRP A 255 -25.98 1.61 -10.15
CA TRP A 255 -24.69 0.98 -10.43
C TRP A 255 -24.76 0.16 -11.72
N TYR A 256 -23.65 0.13 -12.44
CA TYR A 256 -23.45 -0.64 -13.66
C TYR A 256 -22.10 -1.32 -13.59
N GLU A 257 -22.04 -2.60 -13.96
CA GLU A 257 -20.76 -3.30 -14.09
C GLU A 257 -19.95 -2.71 -15.24
N VAL A 258 -18.64 -2.57 -15.02
CA VAL A 258 -17.70 -2.14 -16.06
C VAL A 258 -17.35 -3.35 -16.93
N GLU A 259 -17.43 -3.20 -18.26
CA GLU A 259 -17.12 -4.30 -19.18
C GLU A 259 -15.67 -4.77 -18.99
N GLU A 260 -15.46 -6.09 -19.11
CA GLU A 260 -14.14 -6.74 -18.97
C GLU A 260 -13.47 -6.51 -17.59
N SER A 261 -14.23 -6.01 -16.61
CA SER A 261 -13.75 -5.69 -15.27
C SER A 261 -14.65 -6.25 -14.16
N PRO A 262 -14.76 -7.60 -14.03
CA PRO A 262 -15.63 -8.20 -13.03
C PRO A 262 -15.33 -7.72 -11.61
N GLY A 263 -16.38 -7.39 -10.84
CA GLY A 263 -16.26 -6.85 -9.49
C GLY A 263 -16.02 -5.33 -9.41
N ILE A 264 -15.99 -4.63 -10.55
CA ILE A 264 -15.86 -3.17 -10.63
C ILE A 264 -17.15 -2.59 -11.17
N TYR A 265 -17.72 -1.62 -10.45
CA TYR A 265 -19.00 -1.02 -10.78
C TYR A 265 -18.89 0.50 -10.84
N ALA A 266 -19.59 1.12 -11.79
CA ALA A 266 -19.61 2.56 -11.96
C ALA A 266 -21.00 3.16 -11.70
N SER A 267 -21.03 4.38 -11.17
CA SER A 267 -22.26 5.16 -10.99
C SER A 267 -22.02 6.65 -11.24
N VAL A 268 -23.09 7.38 -11.56
CA VAL A 268 -23.08 8.84 -11.72
C VAL A 268 -24.30 9.47 -11.09
N MET A 269 -24.15 10.65 -10.50
CA MET A 269 -25.27 11.47 -10.04
C MET A 269 -24.89 12.96 -9.90
N GLN A 270 -25.88 13.83 -9.65
CA GLN A 270 -25.64 15.22 -9.22
C GLN A 270 -26.18 15.47 -7.81
N PRO A 271 -25.45 16.14 -6.90
CA PRO A 271 -25.86 16.32 -5.50
C PRO A 271 -27.24 16.95 -5.28
N GLY A 272 -27.75 17.71 -6.25
CA GLY A 272 -29.10 18.28 -6.22
C GLY A 272 -30.23 17.26 -6.35
N MET A 273 -29.92 16.01 -6.73
CA MET A 273 -30.87 14.90 -6.87
C MET A 273 -31.06 14.12 -5.56
N ILE A 274 -30.19 14.31 -4.57
CA ILE A 274 -30.19 13.56 -3.30
C ILE A 274 -31.52 13.71 -2.59
N ALA A 275 -32.00 12.59 -2.04
CA ALA A 275 -33.27 12.51 -1.34
C ALA A 275 -33.37 13.58 -0.24
N ARG A 276 -34.56 14.19 -0.12
CA ARG A 276 -34.77 15.29 0.82
C ARG A 276 -34.44 14.91 2.26
N GLU A 277 -34.71 13.68 2.66
CA GLU A 277 -34.42 13.17 4.00
C GLU A 277 -32.91 13.15 4.30
N VAL A 278 -32.07 12.73 3.35
CA VAL A 278 -30.61 12.78 3.47
C VAL A 278 -30.13 14.23 3.54
N MET A 279 -30.63 15.09 2.64
CA MET A 279 -30.27 16.51 2.59
C MET A 279 -30.64 17.29 3.86
N GLN A 280 -31.72 16.89 4.54
CA GLN A 280 -32.23 17.52 5.75
C GLN A 280 -31.62 16.98 7.05
N SER A 281 -30.88 15.87 7.01
CA SER A 281 -30.15 15.38 8.17
C SER A 281 -29.11 16.42 8.66
N GLY A 282 -28.72 16.38 9.93
CA GLY A 282 -27.72 17.33 10.47
C GLY A 282 -26.31 17.13 9.89
N GLY A 283 -25.36 17.98 10.27
CA GLY A 283 -23.92 17.73 10.08
C GLY A 283 -23.28 18.22 8.77
N ALA A 284 -24.04 18.75 7.81
CA ALA A 284 -23.48 19.37 6.59
C ALA A 284 -24.18 20.69 6.24
N ASN A 285 -23.47 21.57 5.54
CA ASN A 285 -24.01 22.83 5.06
C ASN A 285 -24.96 22.63 3.87
N GLY A 286 -25.83 23.60 3.63
CA GLY A 286 -26.68 23.60 2.44
C GLY A 286 -25.86 23.76 1.16
N LEU A 287 -26.23 23.00 0.13
CA LEU A 287 -25.52 23.02 -1.15
C LEU A 287 -25.94 24.21 -2.02
N ASP A 288 -24.98 24.86 -2.66
CA ASP A 288 -25.23 25.95 -3.61
C ASP A 288 -25.70 25.44 -4.99
N SER A 289 -26.05 26.37 -5.89
CA SER A 289 -26.58 25.99 -7.20
C SER A 289 -25.57 25.30 -8.13
N ILE A 290 -24.28 25.53 -7.92
CA ILE A 290 -23.20 24.99 -8.75
C ILE A 290 -22.93 23.54 -8.35
N GLU A 291 -22.62 23.29 -7.07
CA GLU A 291 -22.31 21.94 -6.61
C GLU A 291 -23.54 21.01 -6.67
N ARG A 292 -24.77 21.56 -6.58
CA ARG A 292 -26.01 20.80 -6.82
C ARG A 292 -26.13 20.21 -8.23
N ARG A 293 -25.48 20.82 -9.23
CA ARG A 293 -25.55 20.42 -10.64
C ARG A 293 -24.22 19.85 -11.15
N ALA A 294 -23.25 19.67 -10.27
CA ALA A 294 -21.96 19.11 -10.59
C ALA A 294 -22.08 17.59 -10.71
N ASP A 295 -21.49 17.01 -11.75
CA ASP A 295 -21.45 15.56 -11.88
C ASP A 295 -20.47 14.97 -10.87
N VAL A 296 -20.89 13.88 -10.23
CA VAL A 296 -20.06 13.04 -9.39
C VAL A 296 -20.04 11.65 -10.01
N TYR A 297 -18.83 11.17 -10.30
CA TYR A 297 -18.59 9.82 -10.81
C TYR A 297 -18.07 8.97 -9.66
N LEU A 298 -18.60 7.77 -9.51
CA LEU A 298 -18.20 6.83 -8.46
C LEU A 298 -17.83 5.49 -9.07
N VAL A 299 -16.82 4.85 -8.48
CA VAL A 299 -16.37 3.51 -8.85
C VAL A 299 -16.32 2.67 -7.58
N ALA A 300 -17.05 1.57 -7.54
CA ALA A 300 -17.06 0.61 -6.44
C ALA A 300 -16.23 -0.61 -6.82
N PHE A 301 -15.40 -1.06 -5.90
CA PHE A 301 -14.62 -2.28 -5.97
C PHE A 301 -15.15 -3.26 -4.94
N ASP A 302 -15.48 -4.46 -5.38
CA ASP A 302 -15.83 -5.58 -4.51
C ASP A 302 -14.56 -6.14 -3.84
N MET A 303 -14.33 -5.81 -2.56
CA MET A 303 -13.07 -6.11 -1.88
C MET A 303 -12.83 -7.60 -1.62
N ALA A 304 -13.82 -8.46 -1.86
CA ALA A 304 -13.57 -9.90 -1.82
C ALA A 304 -12.83 -10.41 -3.07
N ARG A 305 -12.81 -9.64 -4.16
CA ARG A 305 -12.15 -9.98 -5.43
C ARG A 305 -10.79 -9.30 -5.60
N PHE A 306 -10.47 -8.33 -4.74
CA PHE A 306 -9.28 -7.51 -4.90
C PHE A 306 -8.48 -7.41 -3.61
N ASP A 307 -7.17 -7.51 -3.75
CA ASP A 307 -6.22 -6.97 -2.78
C ASP A 307 -6.00 -5.49 -3.08
N ILE A 308 -5.56 -4.75 -2.08
CA ILE A 308 -5.23 -3.33 -2.21
C ILE A 308 -3.84 -3.07 -1.68
N GLY A 309 -3.13 -2.14 -2.30
CA GLY A 309 -1.89 -1.62 -1.75
C GLY A 309 -1.79 -0.11 -1.89
N TYR A 310 -0.70 0.41 -1.34
CA TYR A 310 -0.40 1.84 -1.30
C TYR A 310 1.10 2.04 -1.56
N GLU A 311 1.41 2.89 -2.53
CA GLU A 311 2.79 3.25 -2.88
C GLU A 311 2.99 4.76 -2.72
N LEU A 312 4.09 5.15 -2.09
CA LEU A 312 4.50 6.55 -2.02
C LEU A 312 5.13 7.01 -3.33
N GLY A 313 4.81 8.24 -3.72
CA GLY A 313 5.48 8.92 -4.81
C GLY A 313 6.98 9.15 -4.53
N THR A 314 7.74 9.43 -5.60
CA THR A 314 9.17 9.76 -5.47
C THR A 314 9.41 10.92 -4.51
N ASP A 315 8.49 11.88 -4.48
CA ASP A 315 8.59 13.11 -3.71
C ASP A 315 7.50 13.27 -2.64
N HIS A 316 6.25 12.94 -2.98
CA HIS A 316 5.08 13.26 -2.18
C HIS A 316 4.25 12.05 -1.72
N PRO A 317 3.67 12.12 -0.50
CA PRO A 317 3.91 13.13 0.54
C PRO A 317 5.37 13.13 1.03
N GLY A 318 5.91 14.32 1.27
CA GLY A 318 7.22 14.48 1.89
C GLY A 318 7.21 14.07 3.37
N ILE A 319 8.36 14.12 4.02
CA ILE A 319 8.53 13.81 5.45
C ILE A 319 9.08 15.00 6.25
N GLU A 320 9.37 16.10 5.56
CA GLU A 320 9.76 17.37 6.11
C GLU A 320 8.61 18.10 6.82
N TRP A 321 8.95 19.21 7.48
CA TRP A 321 7.95 20.13 8.02
C TRP A 321 7.10 20.77 6.93
N SER A 322 5.77 20.58 6.99
CA SER A 322 4.82 21.50 6.36
C SER A 322 5.07 22.95 6.79
N SER A 323 4.92 23.90 5.87
CA SER A 323 4.93 25.35 6.12
C SER A 323 3.77 25.84 7.01
N ARG A 324 2.72 25.02 7.19
CA ARG A 324 1.46 25.41 7.84
C ARG A 324 1.56 25.55 9.37
N PRO A 325 1.98 24.53 10.14
CA PRO A 325 1.97 24.64 11.59
C PRO A 325 3.06 25.55 12.13
N GLN A 326 2.66 26.41 13.07
CA GLN A 326 3.58 27.26 13.83
C GLN A 326 4.18 26.55 15.04
N ASN A 327 3.48 25.55 15.59
CA ASN A 327 3.97 24.76 16.73
C ASN A 327 4.89 23.62 16.26
N ARG A 328 6.13 23.96 15.93
CA ARG A 328 7.18 22.98 15.59
C ARG A 328 8.07 22.73 16.79
N HIS A 329 8.49 21.48 17.00
CA HIS A 329 9.58 21.23 17.94
C HIS A 329 10.91 21.72 17.34
N GLY A 330 11.82 22.21 18.20
CA GLY A 330 13.13 22.73 17.77
C GLY A 330 14.20 21.67 17.54
N GLN A 331 13.83 20.38 17.53
CA GLN A 331 14.76 19.25 17.43
C GLN A 331 14.59 18.56 16.06
N GLY A 332 15.66 18.36 15.30
CA GLY A 332 15.55 17.66 14.01
C GLY A 332 14.91 18.49 12.88
N ARG A 333 14.84 17.89 11.68
CA ARG A 333 14.54 18.61 10.43
C ARG A 333 13.09 18.40 9.90
N GLY A 334 12.32 17.52 10.54
CA GLY A 334 10.91 17.25 10.24
C GLY A 334 10.10 16.96 11.51
N PRO A 335 8.77 16.73 11.41
CA PRO A 335 7.85 16.47 12.53
C PRO A 335 8.14 15.19 13.32
N ASP A 336 8.88 14.26 12.71
CA ASP A 336 9.32 13.02 13.34
C ASP A 336 10.83 13.07 13.65
N GLY A 337 11.47 14.23 13.48
CA GLY A 337 12.88 14.48 13.78
C GLY A 337 13.85 14.37 12.60
N PHE A 338 13.38 13.87 11.46
CA PHE A 338 14.17 13.69 10.25
C PHE A 338 13.41 14.23 9.04
N ASP A 339 14.13 14.56 7.97
CA ASP A 339 13.58 15.03 6.69
C ASP A 339 14.12 14.22 5.49
N THR A 340 14.72 13.06 5.76
CA THR A 340 15.23 12.14 4.74
C THR A 340 14.81 10.70 5.04
N SER A 341 14.28 10.00 4.04
CA SER A 341 13.95 8.58 4.14
C SER A 341 15.18 7.70 3.96
N ALA A 342 16.33 8.28 3.57
CA ALA A 342 17.54 7.53 3.31
C ALA A 342 17.94 6.64 4.51
N PRO A 343 18.31 5.37 4.24
CA PRO A 343 18.58 4.79 2.91
C PRO A 343 17.35 4.27 2.16
N LEU A 344 16.12 4.44 2.70
CA LEU A 344 14.91 3.95 2.04
C LEU A 344 14.55 4.81 0.84
N VAL A 345 14.25 4.11 -0.26
CA VAL A 345 13.96 4.68 -1.57
C VAL A 345 12.46 4.55 -1.88
N ARG A 346 11.88 5.67 -2.33
CA ARG A 346 10.49 5.75 -2.82
C ARG A 346 10.53 5.78 -4.34
N THR A 347 9.90 4.81 -4.98
CA THR A 347 9.93 4.61 -6.43
C THR A 347 8.80 5.35 -7.14
N GLY A 348 7.66 5.57 -6.46
CA GLY A 348 6.48 6.19 -7.08
C GLY A 348 5.90 5.37 -8.23
N MET A 349 6.13 4.06 -8.22
CA MET A 349 5.74 3.13 -9.28
C MET A 349 5.35 1.81 -8.64
N LEU A 350 4.39 1.10 -9.25
CA LEU A 350 4.00 -0.24 -8.82
C LEU A 350 5.20 -1.20 -8.94
N ASN A 351 5.34 -2.13 -7.99
CA ASN A 351 6.31 -3.21 -8.12
C ASN A 351 5.97 -4.03 -9.39
N PRO A 352 6.94 -4.28 -10.30
CA PRO A 352 6.72 -5.04 -11.53
C PRO A 352 6.02 -6.39 -11.34
N SER A 353 6.22 -7.04 -10.19
CA SER A 353 5.60 -8.34 -9.85
C SER A 353 4.07 -8.29 -9.75
N PHE A 354 3.48 -7.10 -9.65
CA PHE A 354 2.04 -6.90 -9.54
C PHE A 354 1.37 -6.43 -10.83
N VAL A 355 2.15 -6.14 -11.89
CA VAL A 355 1.63 -5.54 -13.14
C VAL A 355 0.57 -6.43 -13.79
N ASP A 356 0.76 -7.75 -13.81
CA ASP A 356 -0.17 -8.68 -14.45
C ASP A 356 -1.52 -8.83 -13.71
N ARG A 357 -1.56 -8.43 -12.42
CA ARG A 357 -2.76 -8.52 -11.58
C ARG A 357 -3.41 -7.18 -11.36
N VAL A 358 -2.77 -6.06 -11.74
CA VAL A 358 -3.32 -4.73 -11.43
C VAL A 358 -4.63 -4.52 -12.17
N ALA A 359 -5.66 -4.12 -11.43
CA ALA A 359 -6.99 -3.84 -11.95
C ALA A 359 -7.29 -2.34 -11.96
N ALA A 360 -6.75 -1.59 -10.99
CA ALA A 360 -6.99 -0.16 -10.89
C ALA A 360 -5.88 0.57 -10.13
N THR A 361 -5.73 1.86 -10.40
CA THR A 361 -5.02 2.80 -9.52
C THR A 361 -5.87 4.05 -9.30
N PHE A 362 -5.69 4.68 -8.15
CA PHE A 362 -6.19 6.03 -7.91
C PHE A 362 -5.27 6.81 -6.97
N THR A 363 -5.23 8.13 -7.14
CA THR A 363 -4.37 9.01 -6.33
C THR A 363 -4.67 8.91 -4.85
N GLY A 364 -3.60 8.94 -4.05
CA GLY A 364 -3.67 8.89 -2.60
C GLY A 364 -4.10 10.22 -1.99
N GLY A 365 -3.25 10.77 -1.14
CA GLY A 365 -3.62 11.90 -0.28
C GLY A 365 -2.92 13.21 -0.58
N PHE A 366 -3.06 14.16 0.34
CA PHE A 366 -2.41 15.46 0.23
C PHE A 366 -0.89 15.35 0.30
N LYS A 367 -0.20 16.24 -0.43
CA LYS A 367 1.22 16.54 -0.22
C LYS A 367 1.47 16.96 1.23
N ARG A 368 2.68 16.71 1.72
CA ARG A 368 3.11 17.06 3.09
C ARG A 368 2.82 18.51 3.47
N ASP A 369 3.11 19.47 2.60
CA ASP A 369 2.88 20.89 2.90
C ASP A 369 1.41 21.21 3.18
N HIS A 370 0.48 20.50 2.53
CA HIS A 370 -0.96 20.68 2.72
C HIS A 370 -1.56 19.71 3.74
N GLY A 371 -0.90 18.58 4.01
CA GLY A 371 -1.28 17.58 4.98
C GLY A 371 -0.88 17.93 6.41
N ALA A 372 -1.14 19.16 6.85
CA ALA A 372 -0.97 19.61 8.24
C ALA A 372 -1.90 20.80 8.53
N TRP A 373 -2.25 21.00 9.80
CA TRP A 373 -3.13 22.09 10.24
C TRP A 373 -2.38 23.42 10.29
N ARG A 374 -2.95 24.42 9.61
CA ARG A 374 -2.46 25.81 9.66
C ARG A 374 -3.02 26.59 10.85
N PHE A 375 -4.28 26.34 11.20
CA PHE A 375 -5.04 27.05 12.23
C PHE A 375 -5.96 26.08 12.99
N GLY A 376 -6.57 26.54 14.08
CA GLY A 376 -7.47 25.72 14.89
C GLY A 376 -6.74 24.92 15.97
N ASP A 377 -7.48 24.07 16.68
CA ASP A 377 -6.97 23.27 17.79
C ASP A 377 -5.89 22.26 17.34
N TYR A 378 -6.08 21.58 16.21
CA TYR A 378 -5.10 20.60 15.71
C TYR A 378 -3.80 21.24 15.22
N ALA A 379 -3.73 22.56 15.05
CA ALA A 379 -2.48 23.27 14.77
C ALA A 379 -1.57 23.41 16.01
N THR A 380 -2.09 23.16 17.22
CA THR A 380 -1.41 23.49 18.48
C THR A 380 -0.87 22.29 19.26
N PHE A 381 -1.21 21.06 18.88
CA PHE A 381 -0.64 19.84 19.45
C PHE A 381 -0.30 18.83 18.35
N ASN A 382 0.39 17.75 18.71
CA ASN A 382 0.91 16.75 17.76
C ASN A 382 1.65 17.41 16.59
N TYR A 383 2.37 18.49 16.89
CA TYR A 383 3.15 19.30 15.97
C TYR A 383 2.44 19.78 14.70
N GLY A 384 1.11 19.94 14.76
CA GLY A 384 0.31 20.37 13.63
C GLY A 384 -0.43 19.26 12.90
N HIS A 385 -0.48 18.04 13.47
CA HIS A 385 -1.17 16.88 12.89
C HIS A 385 -0.77 16.67 11.43
N HIS A 386 0.53 16.48 11.19
CA HIS A 386 0.99 16.06 9.88
C HIS A 386 0.36 14.71 9.52
N TYR A 387 -0.22 14.60 8.33
CA TYR A 387 -0.95 13.39 7.96
C TYR A 387 0.05 12.23 7.85
N GLY A 388 -0.14 11.21 8.67
CA GLY A 388 0.74 10.05 8.75
C GLY A 388 0.58 9.10 7.58
N PHE A 389 1.61 8.28 7.38
CA PHE A 389 1.58 7.21 6.38
C PHE A 389 2.61 6.11 6.66
N MET A 390 2.23 4.89 6.31
CA MET A 390 2.98 3.66 6.36
C MET A 390 2.81 2.94 5.03
N GLN A 391 3.89 2.32 4.54
CA GLN A 391 3.93 1.52 3.32
C GLN A 391 4.70 0.23 3.62
N ASN A 392 4.21 -0.91 3.18
CA ASN A 392 4.88 -2.22 3.31
C ASN A 392 5.35 -2.51 4.75
N GLY A 393 4.53 -2.17 5.76
CA GLY A 393 4.82 -2.33 7.17
C GLY A 393 5.84 -1.32 7.73
N VAL A 394 6.27 -0.34 6.94
CA VAL A 394 7.31 0.64 7.28
C VAL A 394 6.70 2.03 7.49
N LEU A 395 6.78 2.52 8.73
CA LEU A 395 6.22 3.81 9.13
C LEU A 395 7.15 4.95 8.72
N LEU A 396 6.74 5.74 7.74
CA LEU A 396 7.52 6.89 7.24
C LEU A 396 7.04 8.23 7.83
N SER A 397 5.83 8.26 8.36
CA SER A 397 5.33 9.38 9.16
C SER A 397 4.30 8.92 10.18
N ARG A 398 4.42 9.39 11.42
CA ARG A 398 3.55 8.97 12.53
C ARG A 398 2.06 9.13 12.21
N LEU A 399 1.28 8.11 12.56
CA LEU A 399 -0.18 8.15 12.53
C LEU A 399 -0.67 8.89 13.77
N TRP A 400 -1.44 9.96 13.57
CA TRP A 400 -1.96 10.78 14.67
C TRP A 400 -3.45 10.52 14.92
N PRO A 401 -3.89 10.57 16.19
CA PRO A 401 -5.31 10.48 16.51
C PRO A 401 -6.15 11.58 15.85
N ASN A 402 -7.43 11.30 15.70
CA ASN A 402 -8.47 12.13 15.09
C ASN A 402 -8.38 12.32 13.57
N LEU A 403 -7.43 11.66 12.91
CA LEU A 403 -7.30 11.74 11.46
C LEU A 403 -7.96 10.54 10.78
N ALA A 404 -8.68 10.81 9.70
CA ALA A 404 -9.27 9.76 8.88
C ALA A 404 -8.15 8.94 8.25
N THR A 405 -8.18 7.63 8.45
CA THR A 405 -7.11 6.71 8.08
C THR A 405 -7.71 5.54 7.31
N MET A 406 -7.20 5.29 6.12
CA MET A 406 -7.41 4.04 5.38
C MET A 406 -6.22 3.13 5.65
N TYR A 407 -6.44 1.84 5.88
CA TYR A 407 -5.38 0.91 6.17
C TYR A 407 -5.67 -0.50 5.63
N LEU A 408 -4.62 -1.31 5.55
CA LEU A 408 -4.64 -2.75 5.30
C LEU A 408 -3.86 -3.45 6.40
N THR A 409 -4.39 -4.55 6.91
CA THR A 409 -3.69 -5.49 7.81
C THR A 409 -3.19 -6.72 7.06
N GLN A 410 -2.27 -7.47 7.68
CA GLN A 410 -1.69 -8.70 7.13
C GLN A 410 -2.70 -9.82 6.91
N ASP A 411 -3.82 -9.84 7.64
CA ASP A 411 -4.91 -10.79 7.43
C ASP A 411 -5.89 -10.34 6.32
N GLY A 412 -5.57 -9.26 5.60
CA GLY A 412 -6.35 -8.79 4.46
C GLY A 412 -7.51 -7.86 4.80
N GLU A 413 -7.67 -7.43 6.06
CA GLU A 413 -8.70 -6.45 6.44
C GLU A 413 -8.35 -5.08 5.84
N VAL A 414 -9.27 -4.57 5.02
CA VAL A 414 -9.24 -3.20 4.49
C VAL A 414 -10.31 -2.40 5.20
N ASP A 415 -9.96 -1.28 5.81
CA ASP A 415 -10.94 -0.45 6.52
C ASP A 415 -10.56 1.03 6.51
N MET A 416 -11.52 1.87 6.87
CA MET A 416 -11.33 3.29 7.13
C MET A 416 -11.94 3.69 8.46
N ARG A 417 -11.17 4.40 9.28
CA ARG A 417 -11.65 4.93 10.56
C ARG A 417 -10.99 6.24 10.95
N THR A 418 -11.58 6.92 11.94
CA THR A 418 -10.89 7.99 12.65
C THR A 418 -9.88 7.35 13.59
N TRP A 419 -8.59 7.59 13.36
CA TRP A 419 -7.53 7.00 14.16
C TRP A 419 -7.62 7.42 15.63
N THR A 420 -7.35 6.51 16.54
CA THR A 420 -7.33 6.73 17.99
C THR A 420 -5.97 6.41 18.58
N GLU A 421 -5.76 6.69 19.86
CA GLU A 421 -4.54 6.27 20.55
C GLU A 421 -4.47 4.75 20.71
N GLU A 422 -5.61 4.08 20.89
CA GLU A 422 -5.70 2.62 21.06
C GLU A 422 -5.31 1.88 19.77
N ASP A 423 -5.60 2.46 18.62
CA ASP A 423 -5.26 1.91 17.30
C ASP A 423 -3.73 1.73 17.07
N THR A 424 -2.89 2.37 17.90
CA THR A 424 -1.42 2.15 17.87
C THR A 424 -1.06 0.69 18.18
N ALA A 425 -1.95 -0.06 18.86
CA ALA A 425 -1.77 -1.49 19.09
C ALA A 425 -1.83 -2.31 17.79
N MET A 426 -2.43 -1.80 16.71
CA MET A 426 -2.52 -2.48 15.40
C MET A 426 -1.25 -2.35 14.56
N LEU A 427 -0.28 -1.51 14.97
CA LEU A 427 0.97 -1.31 14.20
C LEU A 427 1.70 -2.60 13.78
N PRO A 428 1.75 -3.69 14.59
CA PRO A 428 2.38 -4.94 14.15
C PRO A 428 1.68 -5.59 12.96
N ASP A 429 0.36 -5.38 12.84
CA ASP A 429 -0.50 -6.07 11.87
C ASP A 429 -0.66 -5.28 10.57
N LEU A 430 -0.32 -3.99 10.56
CA LEU A 430 -0.51 -3.12 9.39
C LEU A 430 0.50 -3.39 8.26
N VAL A 431 -0.02 -3.52 7.04
CA VAL A 431 0.75 -3.49 5.78
C VAL A 431 0.85 -2.07 5.26
N PHE A 432 -0.24 -1.30 5.24
CA PHE A 432 -0.18 0.13 4.99
C PHE A 432 -1.19 0.88 5.84
N ALA A 433 -0.94 2.18 6.01
CA ALA A 433 -1.91 3.12 6.53
C ALA A 433 -1.68 4.49 5.90
N ARG A 434 -2.76 5.20 5.55
CA ARG A 434 -2.68 6.54 4.97
C ARG A 434 -3.73 7.44 5.60
N GLN A 435 -3.28 8.49 6.26
CA GLN A 435 -4.19 9.48 6.84
C GLN A 435 -4.49 10.60 5.86
N ASN A 436 -5.72 11.11 5.81
CA ASN A 436 -6.03 12.38 5.14
C ASN A 436 -7.08 13.18 5.92
N GLY A 437 -6.63 14.24 6.58
CA GLY A 437 -7.52 15.18 7.24
C GLY A 437 -8.45 14.52 8.25
N VAL A 438 -9.68 15.00 8.33
CA VAL A 438 -10.74 14.45 9.20
C VAL A 438 -11.82 13.79 8.36
N ALA A 439 -12.65 12.96 9.00
CA ALA A 439 -13.73 12.24 8.35
C ALA A 439 -14.68 13.15 7.54
N ILE A 440 -15.07 12.71 6.35
CA ILE A 440 -16.18 13.27 5.57
C ILE A 440 -17.49 12.63 6.02
N VAL A 441 -17.49 11.31 6.22
CA VAL A 441 -18.57 10.53 6.83
C VAL A 441 -17.96 9.64 7.90
N GLU A 442 -18.65 9.50 9.03
CA GLU A 442 -18.28 8.59 10.11
C GLU A 442 -19.57 7.96 10.66
N ASN A 443 -19.67 6.63 10.66
CA ASN A 443 -20.88 5.89 11.03
C ASN A 443 -22.13 6.35 10.24
N GLY A 444 -21.99 6.55 8.93
CA GLY A 444 -23.08 6.95 8.03
C GLY A 444 -23.58 8.39 8.19
N VAL A 445 -22.98 9.21 9.07
CA VAL A 445 -23.33 10.62 9.26
C VAL A 445 -22.17 11.54 8.87
N PRO A 446 -22.42 12.81 8.49
CA PRO A 446 -21.34 13.71 8.15
C PRO A 446 -20.38 13.90 9.33
N GLY A 447 -19.08 13.90 9.04
CA GLY A 447 -18.05 14.11 10.04
C GLY A 447 -18.23 15.44 10.80
N SER A 448 -17.85 15.45 12.08
CA SER A 448 -18.12 16.57 13.01
C SER A 448 -17.57 17.94 12.56
N ARG A 449 -16.57 17.94 11.66
CA ARG A 449 -15.89 19.14 11.15
C ARG A 449 -16.26 19.50 9.70
N VAL A 450 -17.17 18.76 9.05
CA VAL A 450 -17.60 19.01 7.66
C VAL A 450 -18.13 20.44 7.46
N THR A 451 -18.81 21.01 8.46
CA THR A 451 -19.36 22.38 8.37
C THR A 451 -18.35 23.48 8.70
N SER A 452 -17.16 23.13 9.17
CA SER A 452 -16.14 24.07 9.64
C SER A 452 -14.94 24.08 8.71
N TRP A 453 -14.82 25.12 7.87
CA TRP A 453 -13.70 25.28 6.95
C TRP A 453 -12.34 25.13 7.66
N GLY A 454 -12.04 26.01 8.62
CA GLY A 454 -10.79 25.94 9.36
C GLY A 454 -10.69 24.71 10.27
N GLY A 455 -11.81 24.29 10.88
CA GLY A 455 -11.83 23.14 11.79
C GLY A 455 -11.47 21.83 11.10
N GLY A 456 -11.99 21.59 9.89
CA GLY A 456 -11.69 20.40 9.10
C GLY A 456 -10.45 20.52 8.21
N ASN A 457 -9.70 21.62 8.32
CA ASN A 457 -8.54 21.91 7.46
C ASN A 457 -8.88 21.80 5.96
N TRP A 458 -10.12 22.15 5.59
CA TRP A 458 -10.61 21.97 4.24
C TRP A 458 -9.88 22.93 3.30
N SER A 459 -9.13 22.40 2.34
CA SER A 459 -8.46 23.23 1.33
C SER A 459 -9.45 23.66 0.25
N GLY A 460 -9.24 24.86 -0.30
CA GLY A 460 -9.91 25.33 -1.52
C GLY A 460 -8.97 25.24 -2.73
N ASP A 461 -9.40 25.81 -3.85
CA ASP A 461 -8.55 26.00 -5.03
C ASP A 461 -7.44 27.05 -4.79
N ALA A 462 -6.69 27.39 -5.85
CA ALA A 462 -5.61 28.37 -5.79
C ALA A 462 -6.07 29.78 -5.37
N ASP A 463 -7.34 30.11 -5.60
CA ASP A 463 -7.97 31.37 -5.20
C ASP A 463 -8.66 31.26 -3.82
N ALA A 464 -8.42 30.16 -3.11
CA ALA A 464 -9.05 29.79 -1.86
C ALA A 464 -10.57 29.64 -1.94
N THR A 465 -11.13 29.30 -3.11
CA THR A 465 -12.53 28.92 -3.23
C THR A 465 -12.70 27.50 -2.72
N LEU A 466 -13.51 27.32 -1.66
CA LEU A 466 -13.72 26.01 -1.04
C LEU A 466 -14.32 24.97 -2.01
N ARG A 467 -15.15 25.43 -2.94
CA ARG A 467 -15.75 24.60 -3.99
C ARG A 467 -14.71 24.37 -5.08
N THR A 468 -14.25 23.13 -5.23
CA THR A 468 -13.19 22.74 -6.17
C THR A 468 -13.36 21.28 -6.60
N LEU A 469 -12.59 20.85 -7.59
CA LEU A 469 -12.47 19.45 -7.99
C LEU A 469 -11.89 18.64 -6.83
N ARG A 470 -12.44 17.47 -6.49
CA ARG A 470 -11.99 16.65 -5.34
C ARG A 470 -12.05 15.16 -5.64
N GLY A 471 -11.10 14.40 -5.08
CA GLY A 471 -11.19 12.95 -4.93
C GLY A 471 -11.68 12.60 -3.52
N GLY A 472 -12.38 11.49 -3.38
CA GLY A 472 -12.74 10.93 -2.09
C GLY A 472 -12.83 9.41 -2.17
N ALA A 473 -12.73 8.75 -1.03
CA ALA A 473 -12.97 7.33 -0.92
C ALA A 473 -13.89 7.03 0.27
N CYS A 474 -14.70 5.98 0.16
CA CYS A 474 -15.55 5.51 1.24
C CYS A 474 -15.54 3.98 1.32
N MET A 475 -15.80 3.47 2.52
CA MET A 475 -16.13 2.07 2.74
C MET A 475 -17.64 1.92 2.85
N ARG A 476 -18.16 0.84 2.26
CA ARG A 476 -19.56 0.44 2.40
C ARG A 476 -19.64 -1.06 2.60
N THR A 477 -20.33 -1.49 3.64
CA THR A 477 -20.64 -2.89 3.89
C THR A 477 -22.12 -3.14 3.68
N VAL A 478 -22.47 -4.06 2.80
CA VAL A 478 -23.85 -4.49 2.55
C VAL A 478 -23.92 -6.00 2.66
N GLU A 479 -24.79 -6.49 3.54
CA GLU A 479 -24.98 -7.93 3.78
C GLU A 479 -23.68 -8.71 4.09
N GLY A 480 -22.70 -8.05 4.72
CA GLY A 480 -21.39 -8.62 5.04
C GLY A 480 -20.37 -8.53 3.89
N ARG A 481 -20.78 -8.06 2.71
CA ARG A 481 -19.89 -7.79 1.58
C ARG A 481 -19.35 -6.37 1.65
N GLN A 482 -18.03 -6.22 1.57
CA GLN A 482 -17.36 -4.94 1.68
C GLN A 482 -17.03 -4.37 0.29
N PHE A 483 -17.32 -3.09 0.11
CA PHE A 483 -16.99 -2.33 -1.09
C PHE A 483 -16.15 -1.10 -0.73
N LEU A 484 -15.06 -0.92 -1.46
CA LEU A 484 -14.33 0.34 -1.51
C LEU A 484 -14.89 1.18 -2.65
N ILE A 485 -15.28 2.42 -2.38
CA ILE A 485 -15.83 3.32 -3.39
C ILE A 485 -14.92 4.52 -3.55
N TYR A 486 -14.33 4.69 -4.72
CA TYR A 486 -13.68 5.93 -5.14
C TYR A 486 -14.73 6.89 -5.74
N ALA A 487 -14.61 8.18 -5.45
CA ALA A 487 -15.49 9.21 -6.00
C ALA A 487 -14.69 10.41 -6.52
N TYR A 488 -14.96 10.76 -7.78
CA TYR A 488 -14.50 11.99 -8.42
C TYR A 488 -15.62 13.03 -8.41
N PHE A 489 -15.36 14.16 -7.76
CA PHE A 489 -16.27 15.30 -7.71
C PHE A 489 -15.78 16.38 -8.66
N SER A 490 -16.50 16.61 -9.76
CA SER A 490 -16.13 17.64 -10.75
C SER A 490 -16.04 19.03 -10.13
N THR A 491 -16.90 19.33 -9.14
CA THR A 491 -16.76 20.48 -8.25
C THR A 491 -17.63 20.29 -6.99
N ALA A 492 -17.02 20.33 -5.81
CA ALA A 492 -17.72 20.08 -4.55
C ALA A 492 -17.12 20.83 -3.37
N THR A 493 -17.96 21.15 -2.39
CA THR A 493 -17.53 21.41 -1.01
C THR A 493 -17.48 20.08 -0.22
N PRO A 494 -16.83 20.04 0.96
CA PRO A 494 -16.90 18.88 1.86
C PRO A 494 -18.35 18.49 2.24
N SER A 495 -19.27 19.46 2.25
CA SER A 495 -20.69 19.19 2.50
C SER A 495 -21.35 18.44 1.35
N ALA A 496 -21.06 18.79 0.09
CA ALA A 496 -21.53 18.00 -1.05
C ALA A 496 -20.96 16.57 -1.01
N MET A 497 -19.67 16.41 -0.70
CA MET A 497 -19.06 15.09 -0.56
C MET A 497 -19.75 14.24 0.51
N ALA A 498 -19.96 14.80 1.70
CA ALA A 498 -20.64 14.10 2.78
C ALA A 498 -22.05 13.68 2.36
N ARG A 499 -22.82 14.57 1.71
CA ARG A 499 -24.16 14.24 1.22
C ARG A 499 -24.15 13.15 0.17
N THR A 500 -23.23 13.20 -0.78
CA THR A 500 -23.12 12.15 -1.80
C THR A 500 -22.79 10.81 -1.16
N PHE A 501 -21.78 10.72 -0.28
CA PHE A 501 -21.44 9.46 0.38
C PHE A 501 -22.56 8.95 1.30
N GLN A 502 -23.32 9.84 1.96
CA GLN A 502 -24.54 9.42 2.66
C GLN A 502 -25.61 8.87 1.71
N ALA A 503 -25.80 9.49 0.54
CA ALA A 503 -26.76 9.00 -0.45
C ALA A 503 -26.37 7.63 -1.01
N TYR A 504 -25.07 7.34 -1.09
CA TYR A 504 -24.54 6.01 -1.43
C TYR A 504 -24.39 5.08 -0.22
N GLN A 505 -24.87 5.49 0.96
CA GLN A 505 -24.92 4.68 2.17
C GLN A 505 -23.53 4.18 2.63
N CYS A 506 -22.49 4.99 2.47
CA CYS A 506 -21.17 4.68 2.98
C CYS A 506 -21.15 4.69 4.52
N ASP A 507 -20.40 3.76 5.12
CA ASP A 507 -20.20 3.67 6.56
C ASP A 507 -19.21 4.73 7.04
N TYR A 508 -18.12 4.89 6.31
CA TYR A 508 -17.06 5.85 6.58
C TYR A 508 -16.53 6.42 5.26
N ALA A 509 -16.17 7.71 5.24
CA ALA A 509 -15.58 8.33 4.06
C ALA A 509 -14.50 9.35 4.42
N MET A 510 -13.49 9.46 3.55
CA MET A 510 -12.41 10.41 3.69
C MET A 510 -12.16 11.20 2.40
N LEU A 511 -11.60 12.39 2.57
CA LEU A 511 -11.15 13.24 1.46
C LEU A 511 -9.78 12.74 0.98
N LEU A 512 -9.61 12.61 -0.33
CA LEU A 512 -8.33 12.37 -0.99
C LEU A 512 -7.78 13.70 -1.53
N ASP A 513 -6.79 13.67 -2.42
CA ASP A 513 -6.28 14.93 -3.00
C ASP A 513 -7.28 15.60 -3.97
N MET A 514 -6.94 16.80 -4.46
CA MET A 514 -7.90 17.71 -5.09
C MET A 514 -7.26 18.66 -6.11
N ASN A 515 -8.09 19.54 -6.69
CA ASN A 515 -7.76 20.69 -7.53
C ASN A 515 -7.33 20.39 -8.98
N SER A 516 -6.97 19.16 -9.35
CA SER A 516 -6.68 18.80 -10.73
C SER A 516 -6.97 17.33 -11.01
N GLN A 517 -7.16 16.97 -12.29
CA GLN A 517 -7.31 15.58 -12.71
C GLN A 517 -6.04 14.75 -12.43
N GLU A 518 -4.85 15.38 -12.43
CA GLU A 518 -3.61 14.74 -11.99
C GLU A 518 -3.67 14.30 -10.51
N HIS A 519 -4.32 15.08 -9.65
CA HIS A 519 -4.41 14.83 -8.21
C HIS A 519 -5.69 14.09 -7.80
N THR A 520 -6.55 13.78 -8.77
CA THR A 520 -7.77 13.01 -8.59
C THR A 520 -7.85 11.89 -9.62
N TYR A 521 -6.69 11.45 -10.07
CA TYR A 521 -6.55 10.47 -11.12
C TYR A 521 -7.13 9.13 -10.65
N MET A 522 -7.82 8.46 -11.56
CA MET A 522 -8.25 7.09 -11.39
C MET A 522 -8.29 6.41 -12.78
N ALA A 523 -7.67 5.24 -12.86
CA ALA A 523 -7.65 4.42 -14.06
C ALA A 523 -7.93 2.95 -13.72
N LEU A 524 -8.54 2.27 -14.68
CA LEU A 524 -8.69 0.82 -14.74
C LEU A 524 -7.70 0.25 -15.75
N TYR A 525 -7.25 -0.96 -15.49
CA TYR A 525 -6.34 -1.72 -16.34
C TYR A 525 -7.03 -3.01 -16.74
N VAL A 526 -7.34 -3.10 -18.03
CA VAL A 526 -7.92 -4.30 -18.63
C VAL A 526 -6.81 -5.05 -19.34
N HIS A 527 -6.73 -6.34 -19.04
CA HIS A 527 -5.78 -7.26 -19.66
C HIS A 527 -6.57 -8.11 -20.66
N ASP A 528 -6.07 -8.25 -21.89
CA ASP A 528 -6.68 -9.11 -22.90
C ASP A 528 -6.79 -10.56 -22.39
N GLU A 529 -7.81 -11.32 -22.83
CA GLU A 529 -8.10 -12.69 -22.34
C GLU A 529 -6.92 -13.68 -22.47
N ASP A 530 -6.05 -13.47 -23.46
CA ASP A 530 -4.85 -14.29 -23.69
C ASP A 530 -3.64 -13.81 -22.86
N GLY A 531 -3.77 -12.67 -22.17
CA GLY A 531 -2.67 -12.02 -21.46
C GLY A 531 -1.56 -11.51 -22.40
N GLU A 532 -1.68 -11.68 -23.72
CA GLU A 532 -0.66 -11.37 -24.74
C GLU A 532 -0.68 -9.93 -25.29
N GLY A 533 -1.65 -9.12 -24.83
CA GLY A 533 -1.94 -7.77 -25.33
C GLY A 533 -1.27 -6.63 -24.55
N GLU A 534 -1.33 -5.42 -25.11
CA GLU A 534 -0.99 -4.18 -24.40
C GLU A 534 -2.10 -3.88 -23.38
N ILE A 535 -1.75 -3.58 -22.12
CA ILE A 535 -2.74 -3.21 -21.08
C ILE A 535 -3.60 -2.06 -21.60
N ASP A 536 -4.92 -2.27 -21.70
CA ASP A 536 -5.85 -1.20 -22.01
C ASP A 536 -6.08 -0.35 -20.76
N VAL A 537 -5.85 0.97 -20.90
CA VAL A 537 -5.96 1.93 -19.81
C VAL A 537 -7.23 2.73 -19.99
N GLN A 538 -8.20 2.49 -19.11
CA GLN A 538 -9.46 3.23 -19.12
C GLN A 538 -9.45 4.25 -17.98
N HIS A 539 -9.58 5.54 -18.30
CA HIS A 539 -9.63 6.60 -17.28
C HIS A 539 -11.06 6.95 -16.90
N LEU A 540 -11.31 7.20 -15.61
CA LEU A 540 -12.65 7.57 -15.12
C LEU A 540 -13.25 8.77 -15.88
N VAL A 541 -12.43 9.79 -16.15
CA VAL A 541 -12.79 10.89 -17.06
C VAL A 541 -11.68 11.06 -18.08
N SER A 542 -12.04 11.29 -19.34
CA SER A 542 -11.11 11.26 -20.47
C SER A 542 -9.92 12.22 -20.37
N GLY A 543 -10.07 13.36 -19.70
CA GLY A 543 -8.97 14.32 -19.51
C GLY A 543 -7.83 13.79 -18.63
N MET A 544 -8.05 12.73 -17.83
CA MET A 544 -6.98 12.10 -17.05
C MET A 544 -5.93 11.42 -17.95
N ALA A 545 -6.28 11.01 -19.17
CA ALA A 545 -5.31 10.49 -20.14
C ALA A 545 -4.24 11.54 -20.52
N GLU A 546 -4.52 12.84 -20.33
CA GLU A 546 -3.56 13.91 -20.62
C GLU A 546 -2.40 13.97 -19.60
N VAL A 547 -2.60 13.42 -18.40
CA VAL A 547 -1.55 13.36 -17.38
C VAL A 547 -0.71 12.08 -17.49
N ASP A 548 -1.20 11.11 -18.25
CA ASP A 548 -0.44 9.90 -18.56
C ASP A 548 0.73 10.22 -19.49
N PRO A 549 1.93 9.71 -19.18
CA PRO A 549 3.09 10.01 -19.99
C PRO A 549 2.95 9.59 -21.47
N ASP A 550 3.53 10.38 -22.39
CA ASP A 550 3.43 10.22 -23.87
C ASP A 550 1.98 10.24 -24.38
N ASN A 551 1.18 11.14 -23.81
CA ASN A 551 -0.21 11.41 -24.19
C ASN A 551 -1.09 10.16 -24.08
N GLY A 552 -1.04 9.47 -22.93
CA GLY A 552 -1.87 8.29 -22.66
C GLY A 552 -1.27 6.94 -23.04
N ARG A 553 -0.07 6.90 -23.67
CA ARG A 553 0.54 5.64 -24.13
C ARG A 553 1.30 4.87 -23.07
N VAL A 554 1.71 5.54 -21.99
CA VAL A 554 2.41 4.89 -20.89
C VAL A 554 1.53 5.03 -19.66
N PRO A 555 1.00 3.93 -19.12
CA PRO A 555 0.14 3.99 -17.96
C PRO A 555 0.90 4.60 -16.77
N ARG A 556 0.36 5.68 -16.22
CA ARG A 556 0.89 6.34 -15.02
C ARG A 556 0.86 5.36 -13.84
N PHE A 557 1.84 5.47 -12.94
CA PHE A 557 2.06 4.60 -11.78
C PHE A 557 2.48 3.16 -12.09
N ILE A 558 2.09 2.59 -13.23
CA ILE A 558 2.43 1.20 -13.61
C ILE A 558 3.76 1.17 -14.36
N SER A 559 3.85 1.94 -15.44
CA SER A 559 5.00 1.90 -16.37
C SER A 559 5.84 3.18 -16.33
N ALA A 560 5.55 4.06 -15.36
CA ALA A 560 6.27 5.30 -15.14
C ALA A 560 6.21 5.73 -13.67
N PRO A 561 7.37 6.03 -13.06
CA PRO A 561 7.46 6.68 -11.76
C PRO A 561 6.72 8.01 -11.71
N ASP A 562 5.98 8.22 -10.63
CA ASP A 562 5.25 9.45 -10.35
C ASP A 562 5.71 10.09 -9.03
N ASN A 563 5.55 11.41 -8.95
CA ASN A 563 5.90 12.14 -7.74
C ASN A 563 4.82 12.05 -6.64
N ARG A 564 3.61 11.55 -6.96
CA ARG A 564 2.47 11.40 -6.05
C ARG A 564 2.32 9.96 -5.56
N ASP A 565 1.78 9.86 -4.36
CA ASP A 565 1.29 8.62 -3.78
C ASP A 565 -0.01 8.17 -4.43
N PHE A 566 -0.22 6.86 -4.47
CA PHE A 566 -1.40 6.23 -5.06
C PHE A 566 -1.75 4.93 -4.34
N PHE A 567 -3.02 4.56 -4.44
CA PHE A 567 -3.51 3.24 -4.12
C PHE A 567 -3.64 2.43 -5.40
N TYR A 568 -3.47 1.11 -5.29
CA TYR A 568 -3.65 0.18 -6.39
C TYR A 568 -4.48 -1.01 -5.95
N LEU A 569 -5.27 -1.58 -6.86
CA LEU A 569 -6.04 -2.80 -6.65
C LEU A 569 -5.45 -3.91 -7.49
N LEU A 570 -5.24 -5.08 -6.89
CA LEU A 570 -4.78 -6.29 -7.56
C LEU A 570 -5.91 -7.31 -7.56
N ARG A 571 -6.14 -7.99 -8.68
CA ARG A 571 -7.06 -9.14 -8.72
C ARG A 571 -6.50 -10.24 -7.80
N ARG A 572 -7.34 -10.80 -6.94
CA ARG A 572 -6.97 -12.01 -6.16
C ARG A 572 -6.80 -13.20 -7.11
N GLN A 573 -5.86 -14.07 -6.77
CA GLN A 573 -5.64 -15.34 -7.47
C GLN A 573 -6.40 -16.46 -6.79
#